data_AF-A0A3M1Z5G2-F1
#
_entry.id   AF-A0A3M1Z5G2-F1
#
_cell.length_a   1.000
_cell.length_b   1.000
_cell.length_c   1.000
_cell.angle_alpha   90.00
_cell.angle_beta   90.00
_cell.angle_gamma   90.00
#
_symmetry.space_group_name_H-M   'P 1'
#
loop_
_entity.id
_entity.type
_entity.pdbx_description
1 polymer ?
#
loop_
_entity_poly.entity_id
_entity_poly.type
_entity_poly.pdbx_seq_one_letter_code
_entity_poly.pdbx_strand_id
1 'polypeptide(L)'
;MVTMHPLEHFYYGQFVRRGEPEGEPRLLAKSAGVAQSHVADALRAALIPPLAGVPDGSWALLRGQKVPFIFVQAGIGAAGQTMLHFIFMPADVLRAIAGNISTLLPLLHTEWPTYDRLGDELMPLTLQVQGAADDQTQIDNLLELMTLTGNRIQNIEHLLGALVQGLPIVVYGAPKERQSRARFIEGMLTLLPPSARFSVTFATHTQSVTRVEAQIRFVEDKPPSGTVIFHWKQNKLLGDSVERNEYSRFITSQLRLDPQLVIEQNTRLTSVAGWRLRRGDRLVDALSYASYRLKLDDALQNNLPVEIEEVSRVLAEDPTLTDALRSTYANHLVRLSLALDDMQHADPIAITLRNDPRLEQTVHSQLSEALQNGKAHLIYETLLRWLKNPLGPSGRIWTDLVHQAALAYVDEMLTRRDMRAIHAFIDRAITIDESLSIGRIVPTLVEKLVPLIQVDKTLAQRLFVLAAYHLETERLRRLLTSKIFIQELPRSVAVLMAYISGTQHTPPPPGTLYKAAAAFGDEHAPMVLIRFVGMADDRTLIHLLDADALRGLLNAALSER
;
A
#
# COMPACT_ATOMS: atom_id res chain seq x y z
N MET A 1 -22.24 -18.39 1.21
CA MET A 1 -23.53 -17.74 1.55
C MET A 1 -24.18 -17.31 0.26
N VAL A 2 -25.43 -17.72 -0.01
CA VAL A 2 -26.18 -17.24 -1.17
C VAL A 2 -26.70 -15.85 -0.87
N THR A 3 -26.40 -14.86 -1.71
CA THR A 3 -26.92 -13.49 -1.58
C THR A 3 -27.95 -13.24 -2.66
N MET A 4 -29.06 -12.59 -2.29
CA MET A 4 -30.17 -12.25 -3.19
C MET A 4 -30.06 -10.79 -3.59
N HIS A 5 -30.04 -10.52 -4.89
CA HIS A 5 -29.93 -9.16 -5.43
C HIS A 5 -31.12 -8.84 -6.33
N PRO A 6 -31.87 -7.75 -6.08
CA PRO A 6 -32.89 -7.27 -7.01
C PRO A 6 -32.22 -6.55 -8.20
N LEU A 7 -32.67 -6.85 -9.42
CA LEU A 7 -32.14 -6.31 -10.66
C LEU A 7 -33.26 -5.62 -11.45
N GLU A 8 -33.03 -4.35 -11.77
CA GLU A 8 -33.91 -3.56 -12.62
C GLU A 8 -33.72 -3.95 -14.08
N HIS A 9 -34.82 -4.02 -14.85
CA HIS A 9 -34.78 -4.46 -16.24
C HIS A 9 -35.90 -3.85 -17.09
N PHE A 10 -35.75 -3.93 -18.41
CA PHE A 10 -36.76 -3.48 -19.35
C PHE A 10 -36.71 -4.26 -20.67
N TYR A 11 -37.81 -4.20 -21.42
CA TYR A 11 -37.91 -4.75 -22.78
C TYR A 11 -38.03 -3.64 -23.81
N TYR A 12 -37.29 -3.80 -24.90
CA TYR A 12 -37.32 -2.90 -26.05
C TYR A 12 -37.45 -3.72 -27.33
N GLY A 13 -38.41 -3.40 -28.17
CA GLY A 13 -38.69 -4.22 -29.35
C GLY A 13 -39.94 -3.80 -30.09
N GLN A 14 -40.34 -4.64 -31.03
CA GLN A 14 -41.57 -4.43 -31.79
C GLN A 14 -42.78 -4.87 -30.97
N PHE A 15 -43.81 -4.04 -31.03
CA PHE A 15 -45.12 -4.34 -30.46
C PHE A 15 -45.86 -5.31 -31.36
N VAL A 16 -46.72 -6.18 -30.81
CA VAL A 16 -47.47 -7.17 -31.60
C VAL A 16 -48.95 -6.82 -31.60
N ARG A 17 -49.55 -6.72 -32.78
CA ARG A 17 -50.99 -6.48 -32.95
C ARG A 17 -51.56 -7.53 -33.89
N ARG A 18 -52.64 -8.20 -33.45
CA ARG A 18 -53.30 -9.28 -34.23
C ARG A 18 -52.35 -10.42 -34.65
N GLY A 19 -51.32 -10.69 -33.85
CA GLY A 19 -50.36 -11.75 -34.10
C GLY A 19 -49.23 -11.39 -35.07
N GLU A 20 -49.13 -10.12 -35.48
CA GLU A 20 -48.04 -9.62 -36.34
C GLU A 20 -47.29 -8.46 -35.67
N PRO A 21 -45.97 -8.32 -35.91
CA PRO A 21 -45.18 -7.22 -35.39
C PRO A 21 -45.52 -5.91 -36.11
N GLU A 22 -45.74 -4.83 -35.34
CA GLU A 22 -46.16 -3.53 -35.86
C GLU A 22 -45.13 -2.44 -35.52
N GLY A 23 -44.66 -1.76 -36.57
CA GLY A 23 -43.85 -0.54 -36.49
C GLY A 23 -42.41 -0.73 -36.00
N GLU A 24 -41.78 0.40 -35.66
CA GLU A 24 -40.40 0.47 -35.19
C GLU A 24 -40.25 0.02 -33.72
N PRO A 25 -39.07 -0.53 -33.34
CA PRO A 25 -38.76 -0.87 -31.96
C PRO A 25 -38.95 0.29 -30.98
N ARG A 26 -39.58 0.01 -29.85
CA ARG A 26 -39.85 0.98 -28.79
C ARG A 26 -39.79 0.33 -27.42
N LEU A 27 -39.81 1.14 -26.36
CA LEU A 27 -39.88 0.65 -24.99
C LEU A 27 -41.25 -0.03 -24.78
N LEU A 28 -41.23 -1.33 -24.44
CA LEU A 28 -42.43 -2.14 -24.29
C LEU A 28 -42.89 -2.17 -22.83
N ALA A 29 -41.97 -2.51 -21.93
CA ALA A 29 -42.21 -2.64 -20.50
C ALA A 29 -40.92 -2.35 -19.72
N LYS A 30 -41.04 -1.91 -18.47
CA LYS A 30 -39.88 -1.62 -17.60
C LYS A 30 -40.21 -1.77 -16.12
N SER A 31 -39.22 -2.06 -15.30
CA SER A 31 -39.37 -2.01 -13.84
C SER A 31 -39.34 -0.58 -13.32
N ALA A 32 -39.86 -0.38 -12.10
CA ALA A 32 -40.05 0.94 -11.48
C ALA A 32 -38.75 1.77 -11.38
N GLY A 33 -37.61 1.11 -11.12
CA GLY A 33 -36.31 1.77 -10.98
C GLY A 33 -35.67 2.23 -12.30
N VAL A 34 -36.28 1.93 -13.46
CA VAL A 34 -35.72 2.26 -14.77
C VAL A 34 -36.20 3.63 -15.25
N ALA A 35 -35.31 4.62 -15.18
CA ALA A 35 -35.53 5.95 -15.75
C ALA A 35 -35.39 5.95 -17.29
N GLN A 36 -36.03 6.92 -17.96
CA GLN A 36 -35.96 7.04 -19.44
C GLN A 36 -34.54 7.33 -19.94
N SER A 37 -33.75 8.07 -19.15
CA SER A 37 -32.33 8.29 -19.41
C SER A 37 -31.54 6.98 -19.41
N HIS A 38 -31.83 6.06 -18.48
CA HIS A 38 -31.17 4.77 -18.39
C HIS A 38 -31.43 3.91 -19.64
N VAL A 39 -32.66 3.93 -20.16
CA VAL A 39 -33.02 3.25 -21.41
C VAL A 39 -32.20 3.81 -22.59
N ALA A 40 -32.13 5.13 -22.73
CA ALA A 40 -31.39 5.77 -23.81
C ALA A 40 -29.87 5.52 -23.74
N ASP A 41 -29.30 5.44 -22.53
CA ASP A 41 -27.91 5.05 -22.33
C ASP A 41 -27.68 3.57 -22.66
N ALA A 42 -28.58 2.68 -22.24
CA ALA A 42 -28.48 1.26 -22.51
C ALA A 42 -28.58 0.93 -24.00
N LEU A 43 -29.49 1.56 -24.73
CA LEU A 43 -29.60 1.40 -26.18
C LEU A 43 -28.34 1.90 -26.91
N ARG A 44 -27.69 2.96 -26.44
CA ARG A 44 -26.43 3.42 -27.06
C ARG A 44 -25.26 2.46 -26.81
N ALA A 45 -25.20 1.85 -25.63
CA ALA A 45 -24.06 1.03 -25.22
C ALA A 45 -24.19 -0.46 -25.58
N ALA A 46 -25.42 -0.99 -25.67
CA ALA A 46 -25.67 -2.44 -25.61
C ALA A 46 -26.67 -2.96 -26.65
N LEU A 47 -26.75 -2.33 -27.83
CA LEU A 47 -27.51 -2.88 -28.95
C LEU A 47 -26.75 -4.02 -29.65
N ILE A 48 -27.28 -5.23 -29.52
CA ILE A 48 -26.77 -6.44 -30.19
C ILE A 48 -27.83 -7.03 -31.13
N PRO A 49 -27.44 -7.63 -32.27
CA PRO A 49 -28.38 -8.24 -33.20
C PRO A 49 -28.88 -9.59 -32.67
N PRO A 50 -30.15 -9.99 -32.94
CA PRO A 50 -30.63 -11.32 -32.62
C PRO A 50 -29.87 -12.38 -33.42
N LEU A 51 -29.71 -13.57 -32.85
CA LEU A 51 -29.10 -14.71 -33.53
C LEU A 51 -30.19 -15.68 -34.00
N ALA A 52 -30.36 -15.80 -35.32
CA ALA A 52 -31.36 -16.68 -35.90
C ALA A 52 -31.00 -18.17 -35.72
N GLY A 53 -32.03 -19.01 -35.55
CA GLY A 53 -31.90 -20.47 -35.47
C GLY A 53 -31.51 -21.01 -34.09
N VAL A 54 -31.54 -20.18 -33.05
CA VAL A 54 -31.27 -20.57 -31.66
C VAL A 54 -32.34 -19.96 -30.75
N PRO A 55 -33.01 -20.73 -29.87
CA PRO A 55 -34.14 -20.23 -29.06
C PRO A 55 -33.77 -19.03 -28.19
N ASP A 56 -32.56 -19.08 -27.63
CA ASP A 56 -32.07 -18.13 -26.64
C ASP A 56 -31.44 -16.88 -27.29
N GLY A 57 -31.46 -16.80 -28.62
CA GLY A 57 -30.94 -15.68 -29.38
C GLY A 57 -29.47 -15.37 -29.08
N SER A 58 -29.12 -14.09 -29.08
CA SER A 58 -27.81 -13.59 -28.68
C SER A 58 -27.88 -12.92 -27.32
N TRP A 59 -26.75 -12.82 -26.63
CA TRP A 59 -26.66 -12.16 -25.34
C TRP A 59 -25.27 -11.60 -25.09
N ALA A 60 -25.17 -10.59 -24.23
CA ALA A 60 -23.93 -9.88 -23.96
C ALA A 60 -23.90 -9.33 -22.54
N LEU A 61 -22.70 -9.21 -21.98
CA LEU A 61 -22.43 -8.40 -20.80
C LEU A 61 -21.55 -7.23 -21.22
N LEU A 62 -22.11 -6.02 -21.17
CA LEU A 62 -21.49 -4.80 -21.71
C LEU A 62 -21.42 -3.72 -20.64
N ARG A 63 -20.47 -2.80 -20.79
CA ARG A 63 -20.29 -1.67 -19.87
C ARG A 63 -21.24 -0.53 -20.27
N GLY A 64 -22.05 -0.04 -19.33
CA GLY A 64 -22.81 1.19 -19.52
C GLY A 64 -21.92 2.44 -19.44
N GLN A 65 -22.31 3.51 -20.15
CA GLN A 65 -21.59 4.79 -20.09
C GLN A 65 -21.93 5.61 -18.84
N LYS A 66 -23.23 5.75 -18.57
CA LYS A 66 -23.79 6.48 -17.42
C LYS A 66 -24.68 5.61 -16.53
N VAL A 67 -24.86 4.36 -16.94
CA VAL A 67 -25.61 3.32 -16.24
C VAL A 67 -24.64 2.22 -15.81
N PRO A 68 -25.05 1.32 -14.90
CA PRO A 68 -24.25 0.13 -14.56
C PRO A 68 -23.92 -0.74 -15.77
N PHE A 69 -23.27 -1.87 -15.54
CA PHE A 69 -23.14 -2.88 -16.59
C PHE A 69 -24.52 -3.35 -17.04
N ILE A 70 -24.59 -3.86 -18.26
CA ILE A 70 -25.83 -4.24 -18.91
C ILE A 70 -25.66 -5.68 -19.35
N PHE A 71 -26.48 -6.57 -18.79
CA PHE A 71 -26.70 -7.88 -19.37
C PHE A 71 -27.87 -7.77 -20.32
N VAL A 72 -27.62 -7.98 -21.61
CA VAL A 72 -28.63 -7.82 -22.67
C VAL A 72 -28.80 -9.15 -23.39
N GLN A 73 -30.04 -9.48 -23.71
CA GLN A 73 -30.40 -10.57 -24.61
C GLN A 73 -31.17 -10.00 -25.80
N ALA A 74 -30.94 -10.49 -27.02
CA ALA A 74 -31.70 -10.16 -28.21
C ALA A 74 -32.18 -11.42 -28.92
N GLY A 75 -33.44 -11.43 -29.32
CA GLY A 75 -34.07 -12.58 -29.96
C GLY A 75 -35.27 -12.22 -30.83
N ILE A 76 -35.84 -13.27 -31.42
CA ILE A 76 -37.03 -13.19 -32.27
C ILE A 76 -38.13 -13.96 -31.56
N GLY A 77 -39.24 -13.28 -31.26
CA GLY A 77 -40.39 -13.88 -30.59
C GLY A 77 -41.24 -14.73 -31.53
N ALA A 78 -42.25 -15.40 -30.96
CA ALA A 78 -43.10 -16.34 -31.69
C ALA A 78 -43.90 -15.70 -32.85
N ALA A 79 -44.23 -14.42 -32.76
CA ALA A 79 -44.89 -13.67 -33.83
C ALA A 79 -43.89 -13.06 -34.84
N GLY A 80 -42.59 -13.39 -34.75
CA GLY A 80 -41.54 -12.83 -35.61
C GLY A 80 -41.04 -11.45 -35.17
N GLN A 81 -41.51 -10.93 -34.03
CA GLN A 81 -41.08 -9.65 -33.49
C GLN A 81 -39.62 -9.69 -33.00
N THR A 82 -38.84 -8.66 -33.33
CA THR A 82 -37.50 -8.51 -32.73
C THR A 82 -37.61 -7.85 -31.37
N MET A 83 -36.96 -8.44 -30.37
CA MET A 83 -36.99 -7.95 -28.98
C MET A 83 -35.61 -8.02 -28.33
N LEU A 84 -35.37 -7.07 -27.44
CA LEU A 84 -34.23 -7.03 -26.55
C LEU A 84 -34.71 -6.93 -25.10
N HIS A 85 -34.06 -7.68 -24.23
CA HIS A 85 -34.23 -7.64 -22.78
C HIS A 85 -32.95 -7.10 -22.16
N PHE A 86 -33.05 -5.99 -21.45
CA PHE A 86 -31.94 -5.31 -20.81
C PHE A 86 -32.06 -5.44 -19.30
N ILE A 87 -31.02 -5.97 -18.66
CA ILE A 87 -30.92 -6.12 -17.21
C ILE A 87 -29.74 -5.27 -16.73
N PHE A 88 -29.99 -4.36 -15.80
CA PHE A 88 -28.93 -3.57 -15.19
C PHE A 88 -28.19 -4.41 -14.14
N MET A 89 -26.87 -4.50 -14.28
CA MET A 89 -25.96 -5.27 -13.45
C MET A 89 -25.04 -4.31 -12.68
N PRO A 90 -25.35 -4.02 -11.40
CA PRO A 90 -24.45 -3.29 -10.53
C PRO A 90 -23.07 -3.94 -10.44
N ALA A 91 -22.02 -3.13 -10.30
CA ALA A 91 -20.63 -3.62 -10.32
C ALA A 91 -20.31 -4.52 -9.10
N ASP A 92 -20.92 -4.26 -7.95
CA ASP A 92 -20.89 -5.10 -6.75
C ASP A 92 -21.53 -6.47 -6.98
N VAL A 93 -22.66 -6.54 -7.70
CA VAL A 93 -23.27 -7.82 -8.11
C VAL A 93 -22.31 -8.61 -8.99
N LEU A 94 -21.71 -7.99 -10.01
CA LEU A 94 -20.75 -8.68 -10.88
C LEU A 94 -19.47 -9.12 -10.15
N ARG A 95 -18.98 -8.32 -9.19
CA ARG A 95 -17.87 -8.73 -8.32
C ARG A 95 -18.24 -9.93 -7.47
N ALA A 96 -19.46 -9.97 -6.95
CA ALA A 96 -19.96 -11.09 -6.15
C ALA A 96 -20.13 -12.37 -7.00
N ILE A 97 -20.49 -12.25 -8.29
CA ILE A 97 -20.55 -13.39 -9.22
C ILE A 97 -19.14 -13.93 -9.54
N ALA A 98 -18.11 -13.09 -9.45
CA ALA A 98 -16.71 -13.49 -9.65
C ALA A 98 -16.49 -14.33 -10.94
N GLY A 99 -17.15 -13.90 -12.03
CA GLY A 99 -17.03 -14.52 -13.36
C GLY A 99 -17.77 -15.85 -13.56
N ASN A 100 -18.60 -16.29 -12.61
CA ASN A 100 -19.46 -17.46 -12.76
C ASN A 100 -20.67 -17.13 -13.67
N ILE A 101 -20.48 -17.22 -14.99
CA ILE A 101 -21.51 -16.86 -15.99
C ILE A 101 -22.73 -17.77 -15.89
N SER A 102 -22.56 -19.02 -15.48
CA SER A 102 -23.66 -19.96 -15.23
C SER A 102 -24.73 -19.41 -14.29
N THR A 103 -24.37 -18.46 -13.41
CA THR A 103 -25.32 -17.74 -12.53
C THR A 103 -26.25 -16.79 -13.32
N LEU A 104 -25.80 -16.28 -14.47
CA LEU A 104 -26.57 -15.36 -15.33
C LEU A 104 -27.46 -16.10 -16.34
N LEU A 105 -27.13 -17.34 -16.69
CA LEU A 105 -27.87 -18.09 -17.71
C LEU A 105 -29.37 -18.27 -17.41
N PRO A 106 -29.81 -18.45 -16.14
CA PRO A 106 -31.23 -18.52 -15.81
C PRO A 106 -32.02 -17.23 -16.10
N LEU A 107 -31.34 -16.08 -16.30
CA LEU A 107 -31.98 -14.81 -16.66
C LEU A 107 -32.34 -14.73 -18.15
N LEU A 108 -31.88 -15.68 -18.97
CA LEU A 108 -32.11 -15.69 -20.41
C LEU A 108 -33.46 -16.35 -20.74
N HIS A 109 -34.19 -15.72 -21.64
CA HIS A 109 -35.41 -16.26 -22.22
C HIS A 109 -35.11 -17.34 -23.26
N THR A 110 -35.74 -18.51 -23.11
CA THR A 110 -35.93 -19.48 -24.20
C THR A 110 -37.21 -19.20 -24.97
N GLU A 111 -38.21 -18.63 -24.28
CA GLU A 111 -39.50 -18.22 -24.83
C GLU A 111 -39.69 -16.72 -24.56
N TRP A 112 -39.91 -15.96 -25.63
CA TRP A 112 -40.01 -14.51 -25.55
C TRP A 112 -41.44 -14.05 -25.24
N PRO A 113 -41.61 -13.08 -24.32
CA PRO A 113 -42.92 -12.51 -24.06
C PRO A 113 -43.47 -11.79 -25.29
N THR A 114 -44.80 -11.74 -25.42
CA THR A 114 -45.48 -10.97 -26.47
C THR A 114 -46.17 -9.78 -25.83
N TYR A 115 -45.88 -8.58 -26.32
CA TYR A 115 -46.47 -7.33 -25.83
C TYR A 115 -47.49 -6.81 -26.83
N ASP A 116 -48.76 -6.84 -26.44
CA ASP A 116 -49.91 -6.26 -27.15
C ASP A 116 -50.45 -4.99 -26.45
N ARG A 117 -49.76 -4.55 -25.38
CA ARG A 117 -49.93 -3.25 -24.71
C ARG A 117 -48.56 -2.66 -24.37
N LEU A 118 -48.50 -1.32 -24.27
CA LEU A 118 -47.27 -0.59 -23.93
C LEU A 118 -47.36 -0.05 -22.51
N GLY A 119 -46.21 -0.01 -21.84
CA GLY A 119 -46.08 0.63 -20.53
C GLY A 119 -46.34 -0.29 -19.35
N ASP A 120 -46.28 -1.60 -19.55
CA ASP A 120 -46.40 -2.56 -18.45
C ASP A 120 -45.25 -2.36 -17.44
N GLU A 121 -45.61 -2.32 -16.16
CA GLU A 121 -44.66 -2.24 -15.06
C GLU A 121 -44.17 -3.65 -14.69
N LEU A 122 -42.85 -3.83 -14.67
CA LEU A 122 -42.21 -5.11 -14.37
C LEU A 122 -41.77 -5.17 -12.90
N MET A 123 -41.89 -6.34 -12.28
CA MET A 123 -41.22 -6.59 -11.01
C MET A 123 -39.72 -6.77 -11.23
N PRO A 124 -38.85 -6.24 -10.34
CA PRO A 124 -37.41 -6.50 -10.42
C PRO A 124 -37.09 -8.01 -10.41
N LEU A 125 -36.10 -8.41 -11.20
CA LEU A 125 -35.61 -9.78 -11.23
C LEU A 125 -34.81 -10.07 -9.97
N THR A 126 -34.87 -11.29 -9.45
CA THR A 126 -34.06 -11.70 -8.31
C THR A 126 -32.93 -12.61 -8.76
N LEU A 127 -31.68 -12.21 -8.52
CA LEU A 127 -30.50 -13.01 -8.82
C LEU A 127 -29.92 -13.62 -7.54
N GLN A 128 -29.74 -14.94 -7.57
CA GLN A 128 -29.03 -15.70 -6.54
C GLN A 128 -27.54 -15.75 -6.86
N VAL A 129 -26.71 -15.08 -6.07
CA VAL A 129 -25.27 -15.06 -6.27
C VAL A 129 -24.58 -15.98 -5.27
N GLN A 130 -23.81 -16.94 -5.78
CA GLN A 130 -23.10 -17.95 -5.00
C GLN A 130 -21.58 -17.73 -4.89
N GLY A 131 -21.03 -16.71 -5.56
CA GLY A 131 -19.58 -16.50 -5.64
C GLY A 131 -18.99 -17.05 -6.94
N ALA A 132 -17.66 -17.19 -6.93
CA ALA A 132 -16.96 -17.95 -7.95
C ALA A 132 -17.47 -19.40 -7.97
N ALA A 133 -17.39 -20.05 -9.13
CA ALA A 133 -17.67 -21.48 -9.23
C ALA A 133 -16.72 -22.27 -8.31
N ASP A 134 -17.11 -23.46 -7.86
CA ASP A 134 -16.23 -24.33 -7.09
C ASP A 134 -14.98 -24.74 -7.91
N ASP A 135 -13.95 -25.22 -7.20
CA ASP A 135 -12.66 -25.52 -7.80
C ASP A 135 -12.77 -26.58 -8.90
N GLN A 136 -13.63 -27.59 -8.73
CA GLN A 136 -13.82 -28.63 -9.74
C GLN A 136 -14.43 -28.06 -11.03
N THR A 137 -15.46 -27.24 -10.90
CA THR A 137 -16.09 -26.56 -12.05
C THR A 137 -15.10 -25.61 -12.73
N GLN A 138 -14.25 -24.93 -11.97
CA GLN A 138 -13.19 -24.09 -12.53
C GLN A 138 -12.13 -24.92 -13.28
N ILE A 139 -11.72 -26.08 -12.76
CA ILE A 139 -10.82 -27.02 -13.45
C ILE A 139 -11.45 -27.48 -14.77
N ASP A 140 -12.72 -27.90 -14.73
CA ASP A 140 -13.45 -28.36 -15.91
C ASP A 140 -13.53 -27.25 -16.98
N ASN A 141 -13.77 -26.00 -16.56
CA ASN A 141 -13.77 -24.84 -17.46
C ASN A 141 -12.41 -24.60 -18.13
N LEU A 142 -11.30 -24.80 -17.41
CA LEU A 142 -9.95 -24.66 -17.97
C LEU A 142 -9.62 -25.81 -18.95
N LEU A 143 -9.99 -27.04 -18.62
CA LEU A 143 -9.81 -28.21 -19.49
C LEU A 143 -10.64 -28.10 -20.77
N GLU A 144 -11.86 -27.60 -20.65
CA GLU A 144 -12.72 -27.32 -21.79
C GLU A 144 -12.11 -26.22 -22.67
N LEU A 145 -11.59 -25.12 -22.08
CA LEU A 145 -10.90 -24.09 -22.85
C LEU A 145 -9.68 -24.66 -23.60
N MET A 146 -8.91 -25.54 -22.99
CA MET A 146 -7.81 -26.24 -23.66
C MET A 146 -8.30 -27.04 -24.86
N THR A 147 -9.40 -27.78 -24.69
CA THR A 147 -10.03 -28.54 -25.77
C THR A 147 -10.50 -27.62 -26.91
N LEU A 148 -11.20 -26.53 -26.56
CA LEU A 148 -11.72 -25.54 -27.51
C LEU A 148 -10.63 -24.78 -28.27
N THR A 149 -9.43 -24.67 -27.69
CA THR A 149 -8.26 -24.02 -28.32
C THR A 149 -7.32 -25.00 -29.03
N GLY A 150 -7.74 -26.26 -29.17
CA GLY A 150 -6.99 -27.33 -29.84
C GLY A 150 -5.77 -27.81 -29.06
N ASN A 151 -5.81 -27.74 -27.72
CA ASN A 151 -4.73 -28.06 -26.79
C ASN A 151 -3.43 -27.28 -27.04
N ARG A 152 -3.55 -26.08 -27.65
CA ARG A 152 -2.42 -25.19 -27.92
C ARG A 152 -2.36 -24.12 -26.84
N ILE A 153 -1.56 -24.36 -25.80
CA ILE A 153 -1.33 -23.39 -24.71
C ILE A 153 -0.90 -22.01 -25.23
N GLN A 154 -0.14 -21.97 -26.34
CA GLN A 154 0.23 -20.71 -27.00
C GLN A 154 -1.00 -19.89 -27.42
N ASN A 155 -2.07 -20.54 -27.91
CA ASN A 155 -3.30 -19.82 -28.25
C ASN A 155 -3.91 -19.18 -27.00
N ILE A 156 -3.96 -19.93 -25.89
CA ILE A 156 -4.48 -19.44 -24.61
C ILE A 156 -3.63 -18.28 -24.09
N GLU A 157 -2.30 -18.37 -24.16
CA GLU A 157 -1.38 -17.33 -23.71
C GLU A 157 -1.61 -16.01 -24.46
N HIS A 158 -1.76 -16.07 -25.79
CA HIS A 158 -2.01 -14.88 -26.61
C HIS A 158 -3.42 -14.31 -26.37
N LEU A 159 -4.44 -15.16 -26.23
CA LEU A 159 -5.80 -14.72 -25.91
C LEU A 159 -5.86 -14.07 -24.52
N LEU A 160 -5.21 -14.66 -23.52
CA LEU A 160 -5.09 -14.10 -22.19
C LEU A 160 -4.31 -12.78 -22.24
N GLY A 161 -3.25 -12.71 -23.04
CA GLY A 161 -2.49 -11.48 -23.25
C GLY A 161 -3.35 -10.35 -23.81
N ALA A 162 -4.15 -10.64 -24.85
CA ALA A 162 -5.09 -9.70 -25.44
C ALA A 162 -6.13 -9.23 -24.41
N LEU A 163 -6.67 -10.17 -23.64
CA LEU A 163 -7.63 -9.90 -22.58
C LEU A 163 -7.07 -8.96 -21.51
N VAL A 164 -5.84 -9.20 -21.08
CA VAL A 164 -5.20 -8.39 -20.03
C VAL A 164 -4.84 -6.99 -20.53
N GLN A 165 -4.45 -6.86 -21.80
CA GLN A 165 -4.10 -5.58 -22.44
C GLN A 165 -5.31 -4.76 -22.89
N GLY A 166 -6.53 -5.33 -22.85
CA GLY A 166 -7.73 -4.64 -23.34
C GLY A 166 -7.89 -4.70 -24.86
N LEU A 167 -7.13 -5.54 -25.57
CA LEU A 167 -7.28 -5.74 -27.00
C LEU A 167 -8.56 -6.56 -27.29
N PRO A 168 -9.40 -6.16 -28.25
CA PRO A 168 -10.59 -6.93 -28.60
C PRO A 168 -10.23 -8.30 -29.18
N ILE A 169 -10.87 -9.32 -28.64
CA ILE A 169 -10.78 -10.72 -29.06
C ILE A 169 -12.01 -11.04 -29.90
N VAL A 170 -11.79 -11.51 -31.12
CA VAL A 170 -12.84 -11.95 -32.03
C VAL A 170 -12.79 -13.45 -32.20
N VAL A 171 -13.85 -14.14 -31.79
CA VAL A 171 -14.02 -15.58 -31.99
C VAL A 171 -14.80 -15.79 -33.28
N TYR A 172 -14.09 -16.28 -34.30
CA TYR A 172 -14.63 -16.47 -35.65
C TYR A 172 -15.03 -17.92 -35.91
N GLY A 173 -16.23 -18.11 -36.45
CA GLY A 173 -16.73 -19.41 -36.90
C GLY A 173 -17.04 -20.39 -35.75
N ALA A 174 -17.36 -19.86 -34.56
CA ALA A 174 -17.78 -20.66 -33.43
C ALA A 174 -19.21 -21.22 -33.60
N PRO A 175 -19.50 -22.39 -33.00
CA PRO A 175 -20.84 -22.96 -32.94
C PRO A 175 -21.86 -21.96 -32.33
N LYS A 176 -23.12 -22.03 -32.76
CA LYS A 176 -24.19 -21.09 -32.32
C LYS A 176 -24.76 -21.44 -30.94
N GLU A 177 -24.47 -22.65 -30.48
CA GLU A 177 -24.95 -23.22 -29.23
C GLU A 177 -24.46 -22.38 -28.04
N ARG A 178 -25.40 -22.02 -27.16
CA ARG A 178 -25.14 -21.28 -25.92
C ARG A 178 -23.98 -21.88 -25.13
N GLN A 179 -24.00 -23.20 -24.95
CA GLN A 179 -23.07 -23.89 -24.07
C GLN A 179 -21.61 -23.73 -24.53
N SER A 180 -21.33 -23.86 -25.82
CA SER A 180 -19.96 -23.72 -26.35
C SER A 180 -19.44 -22.28 -26.20
N ARG A 181 -20.28 -21.27 -26.47
CA ARG A 181 -19.89 -19.86 -26.32
C ARG A 181 -19.70 -19.51 -24.84
N ALA A 182 -20.60 -19.96 -23.96
CA ALA A 182 -20.49 -19.74 -22.52
C ALA A 182 -19.22 -20.37 -21.94
N ARG A 183 -18.95 -21.65 -22.24
CA ARG A 183 -17.74 -22.37 -21.79
C ARG A 183 -16.45 -21.70 -22.22
N PHE A 184 -16.39 -21.21 -23.45
CA PHE A 184 -15.22 -20.44 -23.91
C PHE A 184 -14.99 -19.20 -23.06
N ILE A 185 -16.05 -18.43 -22.80
CA ILE A 185 -15.95 -17.20 -21.99
C ILE A 185 -15.59 -17.57 -20.53
N GLU A 186 -16.27 -18.54 -19.91
CA GLU A 186 -16.00 -19.00 -18.54
C GLU A 186 -14.57 -19.52 -18.37
N GLY A 187 -14.06 -20.27 -19.35
CA GLY A 187 -12.66 -20.69 -19.36
C GLY A 187 -11.70 -19.49 -19.40
N MET A 188 -11.97 -18.52 -20.28
CA MET A 188 -11.16 -17.29 -20.35
C MET A 188 -11.21 -16.47 -19.06
N LEU A 189 -12.37 -16.38 -18.39
CA LEU A 189 -12.50 -15.71 -17.10
C LEU A 189 -11.81 -16.48 -15.97
N THR A 190 -11.83 -17.81 -16.00
CA THR A 190 -11.19 -18.65 -14.97
C THR A 190 -9.68 -18.45 -14.94
N LEU A 191 -9.07 -18.09 -16.07
CA LEU A 191 -7.66 -17.70 -16.13
C LEU A 191 -7.34 -16.44 -15.32
N LEU A 192 -8.31 -15.57 -15.03
CA LEU A 192 -8.14 -14.34 -14.25
C LEU A 192 -8.46 -14.55 -12.75
N PRO A 193 -7.87 -13.74 -11.85
CA PRO A 193 -8.27 -13.73 -10.45
C PRO A 193 -9.75 -13.31 -10.32
N PRO A 194 -10.52 -13.92 -9.41
CA PRO A 194 -11.90 -13.54 -9.10
C PRO A 194 -12.17 -12.03 -9.06
N SER A 195 -11.28 -11.26 -8.45
CA SER A 195 -11.39 -9.80 -8.32
C SER A 195 -11.28 -9.03 -9.65
N ALA A 196 -10.77 -9.65 -10.72
CA ALA A 196 -10.58 -9.04 -12.02
C ALA A 196 -11.65 -9.45 -13.05
N ARG A 197 -12.31 -10.61 -12.87
CA ARG A 197 -13.22 -11.21 -13.86
C ARG A 197 -14.38 -10.30 -14.27
N PHE A 198 -14.91 -9.49 -13.36
CA PHE A 198 -16.02 -8.58 -13.63
C PHE A 198 -15.70 -7.46 -14.63
N SER A 199 -14.40 -7.21 -14.90
CA SER A 199 -13.96 -6.15 -15.81
C SER A 199 -14.08 -6.53 -17.29
N VAL A 200 -14.20 -7.83 -17.58
CA VAL A 200 -14.26 -8.37 -18.95
C VAL A 200 -15.69 -8.32 -19.47
N THR A 201 -15.86 -7.69 -20.63
CA THR A 201 -17.14 -7.63 -21.35
C THR A 201 -17.15 -8.61 -22.53
N PHE A 202 -18.32 -9.11 -22.89
CA PHE A 202 -18.45 -10.05 -24.00
C PHE A 202 -19.79 -9.93 -24.71
N ALA A 203 -19.85 -10.34 -25.96
CA ALA A 203 -21.06 -10.46 -26.75
C ALA A 203 -21.06 -11.76 -27.55
N THR A 204 -22.04 -12.62 -27.30
CA THR A 204 -22.13 -13.94 -27.92
C THR A 204 -22.56 -13.90 -29.37
N HIS A 205 -22.99 -12.77 -29.91
CA HIS A 205 -23.12 -12.56 -31.34
C HIS A 205 -23.02 -11.07 -31.67
N THR A 206 -22.18 -10.73 -32.63
CA THR A 206 -22.15 -9.39 -33.25
C THR A 206 -21.94 -9.54 -34.75
N GLN A 207 -22.30 -8.51 -35.48
CA GLN A 207 -21.96 -8.33 -36.90
C GLN A 207 -20.85 -7.28 -37.01
N SER A 208 -20.19 -7.22 -38.17
CA SER A 208 -19.18 -6.22 -38.51
C SER A 208 -19.67 -4.77 -38.33
N VAL A 209 -20.96 -4.53 -38.57
CA VAL A 209 -21.60 -3.21 -38.40
C VAL A 209 -22.05 -2.93 -36.96
N THR A 210 -22.06 -3.93 -36.07
CA THR A 210 -22.50 -3.75 -34.68
C THR A 210 -21.47 -2.94 -33.90
N ARG A 211 -21.90 -1.76 -33.42
CA ARG A 211 -21.09 -0.82 -32.63
C ARG A 211 -21.23 -1.11 -31.13
N VAL A 212 -20.55 -2.15 -30.66
CA VAL A 212 -20.48 -2.49 -29.23
C VAL A 212 -19.04 -2.65 -28.76
N GLU A 213 -18.77 -2.13 -27.56
CA GLU A 213 -17.48 -2.24 -26.87
C GLU A 213 -17.45 -3.50 -26.00
N ALA A 214 -17.45 -4.65 -26.67
CA ALA A 214 -17.25 -5.95 -26.02
C ALA A 214 -15.81 -6.42 -26.23
N GLN A 215 -15.17 -6.87 -25.15
CA GLN A 215 -13.81 -7.37 -25.21
C GLN A 215 -13.72 -8.73 -25.91
N ILE A 216 -14.69 -9.62 -25.68
CA ILE A 216 -14.80 -10.88 -26.41
C ILE A 216 -16.04 -10.83 -27.32
N ARG A 217 -15.86 -10.97 -28.63
CA ARG A 217 -16.93 -10.90 -29.62
C ARG A 217 -16.98 -12.17 -30.45
N PHE A 218 -18.15 -12.78 -30.54
CA PHE A 218 -18.40 -13.88 -31.48
C PHE A 218 -18.98 -13.30 -32.76
N VAL A 219 -18.35 -13.61 -33.90
CA VAL A 219 -18.77 -13.10 -35.22
C VAL A 219 -18.88 -14.23 -36.24
N GLU A 220 -19.84 -14.09 -37.14
CA GLU A 220 -20.04 -15.01 -38.28
C GLU A 220 -19.55 -14.40 -39.60
N ASP A 221 -19.39 -13.08 -39.65
CA ASP A 221 -18.94 -12.32 -40.81
C ASP A 221 -17.48 -11.86 -40.65
N LYS A 222 -17.04 -11.00 -41.57
CA LYS A 222 -15.64 -10.55 -41.64
C LYS A 222 -15.23 -9.87 -40.31
N PRO A 223 -14.18 -10.38 -39.64
CA PRO A 223 -13.67 -9.76 -38.41
C PRO A 223 -13.24 -8.30 -38.62
N PRO A 224 -13.48 -7.40 -37.64
CA PRO A 224 -12.96 -6.04 -37.64
C PRO A 224 -11.42 -6.01 -37.64
N SER A 225 -10.82 -4.98 -38.25
CA SER A 225 -9.38 -4.70 -38.14
C SER A 225 -9.00 -4.27 -36.72
N GLY A 226 -7.75 -4.44 -36.33
CA GLY A 226 -7.28 -4.03 -35.00
C GLY A 226 -7.67 -5.02 -33.88
N THR A 227 -7.87 -6.29 -34.23
CA THR A 227 -8.39 -7.31 -33.30
C THR A 227 -7.56 -8.58 -33.35
N VAL A 228 -7.57 -9.32 -32.24
CA VAL A 228 -6.97 -10.66 -32.14
C VAL A 228 -8.06 -11.66 -32.49
N ILE A 229 -7.85 -12.44 -33.54
CA ILE A 229 -8.88 -13.32 -34.10
C ILE A 229 -8.55 -14.76 -33.75
N PHE A 230 -9.42 -15.42 -32.97
CA PHE A 230 -9.38 -16.86 -32.78
C PHE A 230 -10.32 -17.56 -33.77
N HIS A 231 -9.74 -18.30 -34.71
CA HIS A 231 -10.50 -19.08 -35.68
C HIS A 231 -10.86 -20.44 -35.09
N TRP A 232 -12.12 -20.60 -34.67
CA TRP A 232 -12.60 -21.77 -33.93
C TRP A 232 -12.33 -23.10 -34.63
N LYS A 233 -12.75 -23.26 -35.89
CA LYS A 233 -12.57 -24.52 -36.64
C LYS A 233 -11.11 -24.88 -36.91
N GLN A 234 -10.23 -23.88 -37.03
CA GLN A 234 -8.82 -24.10 -37.39
C GLN A 234 -7.91 -24.16 -36.17
N ASN A 235 -8.39 -23.78 -34.98
CA ASN A 235 -7.61 -23.62 -33.76
C ASN A 235 -6.35 -22.76 -33.97
N LYS A 236 -6.52 -21.64 -34.69
CA LYS A 236 -5.44 -20.71 -35.05
C LYS A 236 -5.77 -19.29 -34.63
N LEU A 237 -4.72 -18.56 -34.27
CA LEU A 237 -4.77 -17.12 -34.08
C LEU A 237 -4.37 -16.39 -35.36
N LEU A 238 -5.13 -15.34 -35.66
CA LEU A 238 -4.95 -14.42 -36.79
C LEU A 238 -5.11 -12.99 -36.27
N GLY A 239 -4.82 -12.00 -37.11
CA GLY A 239 -4.97 -10.59 -36.75
C GLY A 239 -3.74 -10.04 -36.04
N ASP A 240 -3.96 -9.13 -35.09
CA ASP A 240 -2.88 -8.37 -34.48
C ASP A 240 -2.02 -9.23 -33.54
N SER A 241 -0.73 -8.91 -33.48
CA SER A 241 0.18 -9.52 -32.52
C SER A 241 0.00 -8.91 -31.13
N VAL A 242 -0.05 -9.76 -30.12
CA VAL A 242 -0.15 -9.37 -28.72
C VAL A 242 1.26 -9.30 -28.13
N GLU A 243 1.60 -8.20 -27.47
CA GLU A 243 2.86 -8.11 -26.74
C GLU A 243 2.86 -9.11 -25.58
N ARG A 244 4.00 -9.77 -25.35
CA ARG A 244 4.09 -10.71 -24.23
C ARG A 244 4.04 -9.95 -22.91
N ASN A 245 3.17 -10.37 -21.99
CA ASN A 245 3.14 -9.83 -20.63
C ASN A 245 3.45 -10.92 -19.60
N GLU A 246 3.96 -10.50 -18.43
CA GLU A 246 4.44 -11.45 -17.42
C GLU A 246 3.33 -12.32 -16.85
N TYR A 247 2.14 -11.74 -16.67
CA TYR A 247 1.00 -12.40 -16.07
C TYR A 247 0.50 -13.56 -16.95
N SER A 248 0.32 -13.34 -18.25
CA SER A 248 -0.16 -14.38 -19.17
C SER A 248 0.82 -15.55 -19.25
N ARG A 249 2.13 -15.26 -19.31
CA ARG A 249 3.18 -16.27 -19.28
C ARG A 249 3.18 -17.06 -17.97
N PHE A 250 3.03 -16.39 -16.83
CA PHE A 250 2.98 -17.02 -15.51
C PHE A 250 1.79 -17.97 -15.37
N ILE A 251 0.57 -17.50 -15.67
CA ILE A 251 -0.64 -18.33 -15.55
C ILE A 251 -0.61 -19.50 -16.54
N THR A 252 -0.19 -19.28 -17.78
CA THR A 252 -0.10 -20.38 -18.75
C THR A 252 1.01 -21.38 -18.44
N SER A 253 2.10 -20.97 -17.76
CA SER A 253 3.08 -21.93 -17.24
C SER A 253 2.49 -22.81 -16.14
N GLN A 254 1.60 -22.26 -15.29
CA GLN A 254 0.88 -23.07 -14.30
C GLN A 254 -0.11 -24.02 -14.99
N LEU A 255 -0.90 -23.52 -15.94
CA LEU A 255 -1.88 -24.31 -16.69
C LEU A 255 -1.23 -25.49 -17.43
N ARG A 256 -0.02 -25.33 -17.94
CA ARG A 256 0.74 -26.40 -18.59
C ARG A 256 1.08 -27.54 -17.63
N LEU A 257 1.26 -27.24 -16.34
CA LEU A 257 1.56 -28.23 -15.31
C LEU A 257 0.26 -28.86 -14.80
N ASP A 258 -0.67 -28.03 -14.32
CA ASP A 258 -1.92 -28.45 -13.71
C ASP A 258 -2.92 -27.29 -13.67
N PRO A 259 -4.17 -27.45 -14.17
CA PRO A 259 -5.24 -26.46 -14.01
C PRO A 259 -5.51 -26.05 -12.55
N GLN A 260 -5.32 -26.95 -11.58
CA GLN A 260 -5.50 -26.63 -10.16
C GLN A 260 -4.54 -25.52 -9.70
N LEU A 261 -3.28 -25.54 -10.18
CA LEU A 261 -2.30 -24.52 -9.86
C LEU A 261 -2.75 -23.13 -10.34
N VAL A 262 -3.46 -23.04 -11.47
CA VAL A 262 -4.02 -21.76 -11.94
C VAL A 262 -5.00 -21.18 -10.92
N ILE A 263 -5.88 -22.01 -10.37
CA ILE A 263 -6.88 -21.60 -9.38
C ILE A 263 -6.20 -21.17 -8.07
N GLU A 264 -5.22 -21.95 -7.61
CA GLU A 264 -4.42 -21.63 -6.42
C GLU A 264 -3.70 -20.28 -6.59
N GLN A 265 -3.00 -20.07 -7.71
CA GLN A 265 -2.31 -18.81 -7.95
C GLN A 265 -3.29 -17.64 -8.10
N ASN A 266 -4.40 -17.80 -8.83
CA ASN A 266 -5.40 -16.76 -8.96
C ASN A 266 -6.04 -16.38 -7.62
N THR A 267 -6.22 -17.34 -6.71
CA THR A 267 -6.67 -17.08 -5.34
C THR A 267 -5.67 -16.21 -4.59
N ARG A 268 -4.38 -16.55 -4.63
CA ARG A 268 -3.29 -15.76 -4.00
C ARG A 268 -3.19 -14.34 -4.57
N LEU A 269 -3.44 -14.16 -5.87
CA LEU A 269 -3.39 -12.86 -6.55
C LEU A 269 -4.63 -11.97 -6.28
N THR A 270 -5.72 -12.54 -5.79
CA THR A 270 -7.04 -11.87 -5.74
C THR A 270 -7.04 -10.59 -4.91
N SER A 271 -6.45 -10.62 -3.71
CA SER A 271 -6.41 -9.48 -2.80
C SER A 271 -5.61 -8.32 -3.39
N VAL A 272 -4.40 -8.60 -3.87
CA VAL A 272 -3.45 -7.64 -4.44
C VAL A 272 -4.02 -7.02 -5.72
N ALA A 273 -4.47 -7.84 -6.67
CA ALA A 273 -5.07 -7.36 -7.91
C ALA A 273 -6.33 -6.54 -7.64
N GLY A 274 -7.18 -6.99 -6.71
CA GLY A 274 -8.40 -6.28 -6.34
C GLY A 274 -8.14 -4.91 -5.71
N TRP A 275 -7.09 -4.77 -4.92
CA TRP A 275 -6.69 -3.48 -4.36
C TRP A 275 -6.24 -2.49 -5.45
N ARG A 276 -5.37 -2.92 -6.37
CA ARG A 276 -4.90 -2.08 -7.51
C ARG A 276 -6.06 -1.67 -8.43
N LEU A 277 -6.94 -2.60 -8.76
CA LEU A 277 -8.14 -2.31 -9.57
C LEU A 277 -9.07 -1.30 -8.90
N ARG A 278 -9.24 -1.36 -7.56
CA ARG A 278 -10.03 -0.37 -6.82
C ARG A 278 -9.39 1.03 -6.81
N ARG A 279 -8.06 1.11 -6.93
CA ARG A 279 -7.32 2.37 -7.08
C ARG A 279 -7.46 2.99 -8.48
N GLY A 280 -8.00 2.24 -9.44
CA GLY A 280 -8.22 2.70 -10.82
C GLY A 280 -7.12 2.28 -11.80
N ASP A 281 -6.21 1.38 -11.40
CA ASP A 281 -5.18 0.86 -12.29
C ASP A 281 -5.80 0.05 -13.45
N ARG A 282 -5.14 0.07 -14.61
CA ARG A 282 -5.54 -0.79 -15.74
C ARG A 282 -5.32 -2.25 -15.39
N LEU A 283 -6.09 -3.15 -16.03
CA LEU A 283 -6.03 -4.59 -15.77
C LEU A 283 -4.61 -5.16 -15.90
N VAL A 284 -3.89 -4.78 -16.96
CA VAL A 284 -2.49 -5.18 -17.18
C VAL A 284 -1.55 -4.74 -16.06
N ASP A 285 -1.69 -3.51 -15.57
CA ASP A 285 -0.82 -2.96 -14.54
C ASP A 285 -1.11 -3.61 -13.17
N ALA A 286 -2.39 -3.82 -12.87
CA ALA A 286 -2.83 -4.48 -11.64
C ALA A 286 -2.37 -5.95 -11.57
N LEU A 287 -2.54 -6.70 -12.65
CA LEU A 287 -2.15 -8.11 -12.70
C LEU A 287 -0.63 -8.31 -12.78
N SER A 288 0.08 -7.44 -13.50
CA SER A 288 1.55 -7.47 -13.54
C SER A 288 2.14 -7.22 -12.15
N TYR A 289 1.64 -6.19 -11.44
CA TYR A 289 2.04 -5.94 -10.06
C TYR A 289 1.70 -7.12 -9.14
N ALA A 290 0.49 -7.69 -9.23
CA ALA A 290 0.10 -8.82 -8.40
C ALA A 290 1.00 -10.05 -8.62
N SER A 291 1.29 -10.40 -9.88
CA SER A 291 2.21 -11.51 -10.19
C SER A 291 3.64 -11.26 -9.71
N TYR A 292 4.13 -10.03 -9.88
CA TYR A 292 5.43 -9.63 -9.37
C TYR A 292 5.48 -9.72 -7.83
N ARG A 293 4.45 -9.19 -7.15
CA ARG A 293 4.27 -9.22 -5.70
C ARG A 293 4.29 -10.66 -5.18
N LEU A 294 3.61 -11.57 -5.86
CA LEU A 294 3.57 -12.99 -5.50
C LEU A 294 4.94 -13.66 -5.60
N LYS A 295 5.70 -13.39 -6.67
CA LYS A 295 7.08 -13.89 -6.81
C LYS A 295 7.97 -13.40 -5.69
N LEU A 296 7.80 -12.14 -5.29
CA LEU A 296 8.55 -11.54 -4.18
C LEU A 296 8.18 -12.20 -2.84
N ASP A 297 6.90 -12.48 -2.60
CA ASP A 297 6.45 -13.24 -1.43
C ASP A 297 7.10 -14.63 -1.38
N ASP A 298 7.04 -15.37 -2.48
CA ASP A 298 7.61 -16.71 -2.58
C ASP A 298 9.13 -16.68 -2.38
N ALA A 299 9.84 -15.70 -2.96
CA ALA A 299 11.27 -15.55 -2.79
C ALA A 299 11.65 -15.32 -1.31
N LEU A 300 10.94 -14.41 -0.63
CA LEU A 300 11.20 -14.11 0.78
C LEU A 300 10.85 -15.26 1.71
N GLN A 301 9.74 -15.96 1.47
CA GLN A 301 9.36 -17.15 2.24
C GLN A 301 10.39 -18.27 2.10
N ASN A 302 11.04 -18.38 0.94
CA ASN A 302 12.10 -19.34 0.67
C ASN A 302 13.51 -18.83 1.00
N ASN A 303 13.64 -17.69 1.70
CA ASN A 303 14.91 -17.06 2.07
C ASN A 303 15.85 -16.77 0.88
N LEU A 304 15.27 -16.50 -0.31
CA LEU A 304 16.03 -16.09 -1.48
C LEU A 304 16.40 -14.60 -1.38
N PRO A 305 17.54 -14.18 -1.96
CA PRO A 305 17.92 -12.77 -2.02
C PRO A 305 16.97 -12.01 -2.93
N VAL A 306 16.55 -10.83 -2.49
CA VAL A 306 15.68 -9.90 -3.23
C VAL A 306 16.17 -8.48 -3.04
N GLU A 307 15.82 -7.60 -3.97
CA GLU A 307 16.27 -6.19 -3.95
C GLU A 307 15.64 -5.42 -2.78
N ILE A 308 16.45 -4.62 -2.10
CA ILE A 308 16.08 -3.99 -0.82
C ILE A 308 15.01 -2.90 -1.00
N GLU A 309 15.11 -2.13 -2.09
CA GLU A 309 14.17 -1.06 -2.44
C GLU A 309 12.79 -1.63 -2.72
N GLU A 310 12.74 -2.81 -3.33
CA GLU A 310 11.49 -3.48 -3.67
C GLU A 310 10.74 -3.96 -2.42
N VAL A 311 11.46 -4.57 -1.48
CA VAL A 311 10.91 -5.00 -0.18
C VAL A 311 10.43 -3.80 0.63
N SER A 312 11.24 -2.74 0.69
CA SER A 312 10.92 -1.50 1.41
C SER A 312 9.65 -0.84 0.86
N ARG A 313 9.56 -0.67 -0.47
CA ARG A 313 8.38 -0.09 -1.14
C ARG A 313 7.11 -0.87 -0.85
N VAL A 314 7.16 -2.21 -0.97
CA VAL A 314 6.01 -3.07 -0.72
C VAL A 314 5.55 -2.97 0.74
N LEU A 315 6.48 -2.98 1.69
CA LEU A 315 6.15 -2.86 3.11
C LEU A 315 5.50 -1.51 3.45
N ALA A 316 5.93 -0.44 2.78
CA ALA A 316 5.41 0.91 2.99
C ALA A 316 4.04 1.16 2.33
N GLU A 317 3.82 0.63 1.12
CA GLU A 317 2.69 1.04 0.28
C GLU A 317 1.56 0.02 0.17
N ASP A 318 1.83 -1.28 0.38
CA ASP A 318 0.88 -2.35 0.07
C ASP A 318 0.08 -2.81 1.31
N PRO A 319 -1.21 -2.42 1.43
CA PRO A 319 -2.03 -2.78 2.59
C PRO A 319 -2.52 -4.24 2.54
N THR A 320 -2.28 -4.97 1.46
CA THR A 320 -2.75 -6.36 1.30
C THR A 320 -1.84 -7.39 1.95
N LEU A 321 -0.69 -6.94 2.47
CA LEU A 321 0.21 -7.72 3.31
C LEU A 321 -0.52 -8.30 4.53
N THR A 322 -0.49 -9.63 4.67
CA THR A 322 -0.87 -10.31 5.90
C THR A 322 0.16 -10.02 7.00
N ASP A 323 -0.22 -10.13 8.27
CA ASP A 323 0.72 -9.90 9.37
C ASP A 323 1.94 -10.82 9.28
N ALA A 324 1.75 -12.09 8.92
CA ALA A 324 2.85 -13.04 8.73
C ALA A 324 3.83 -12.60 7.62
N LEU A 325 3.31 -12.17 6.45
CA LEU A 325 4.17 -11.66 5.37
C LEU A 325 4.85 -10.36 5.80
N ARG A 326 4.15 -9.46 6.49
CA ARG A 326 4.72 -8.21 6.99
C ARG A 326 5.93 -8.49 7.88
N SER A 327 5.85 -9.46 8.79
CA SER A 327 7.00 -9.86 9.62
C SER A 327 8.14 -10.47 8.79
N THR A 328 7.85 -11.27 7.76
CA THR A 328 8.87 -11.81 6.83
C THR A 328 9.60 -10.69 6.08
N TYR A 329 8.86 -9.72 5.55
CA TYR A 329 9.40 -8.55 4.84
C TYR A 329 10.30 -7.72 5.76
N ALA A 330 9.80 -7.38 6.95
CA ALA A 330 10.55 -6.59 7.91
C ALA A 330 11.84 -7.31 8.36
N ASN A 331 11.76 -8.61 8.67
CA ASN A 331 12.95 -9.38 9.06
C ASN A 331 14.01 -9.45 7.96
N HIS A 332 13.61 -9.65 6.71
CA HIS A 332 14.53 -9.63 5.58
C HIS A 332 15.20 -8.25 5.44
N LEU A 333 14.38 -7.20 5.51
CA LEU A 333 14.81 -5.82 5.32
C LEU A 333 15.80 -5.37 6.41
N VAL A 334 15.58 -5.69 7.69
CA VAL A 334 16.55 -5.39 8.77
C VAL A 334 17.87 -6.15 8.54
N ARG A 335 17.80 -7.45 8.25
CA ARG A 335 19.01 -8.26 8.04
C ARG A 335 19.86 -7.73 6.89
N LEU A 336 19.24 -7.40 5.77
CA LEU A 336 19.94 -6.90 4.60
C LEU A 336 20.45 -5.46 4.81
N SER A 337 19.63 -4.60 5.42
CA SER A 337 20.04 -3.22 5.78
C SER A 337 21.25 -3.21 6.71
N LEU A 338 21.25 -4.09 7.72
CA LEU A 338 22.40 -4.27 8.60
C LEU A 338 23.60 -4.81 7.84
N ALA A 339 23.44 -5.74 6.90
CA ALA A 339 24.55 -6.27 6.12
C ALA A 339 25.18 -5.22 5.18
N LEU A 340 24.37 -4.32 4.63
CA LEU A 340 24.78 -3.25 3.70
C LEU A 340 25.24 -1.96 4.39
N ASP A 341 25.15 -1.89 5.72
CA ASP A 341 25.40 -0.67 6.51
C ASP A 341 24.52 0.53 6.11
N ASP A 342 23.32 0.27 5.59
CA ASP A 342 22.32 1.27 5.25
C ASP A 342 20.93 0.89 5.78
N MET A 343 20.51 1.59 6.84
CA MET A 343 19.23 1.37 7.51
C MET A 343 18.10 2.27 7.01
N GLN A 344 18.35 3.16 6.04
CA GLN A 344 17.29 4.05 5.53
C GLN A 344 16.15 3.25 4.89
N HIS A 345 16.49 2.16 4.20
CA HIS A 345 15.50 1.27 3.59
C HIS A 345 14.61 0.56 4.63
N ALA A 346 15.07 0.41 5.88
CA ALA A 346 14.33 -0.21 6.98
C ALA A 346 13.43 0.77 7.73
N ASP A 347 13.41 2.06 7.41
CA ASP A 347 12.57 3.06 8.08
C ASP A 347 11.06 2.74 8.08
N PRO A 348 10.47 2.13 7.02
CA PRO A 348 9.06 1.69 7.04
C PRO A 348 8.73 0.68 8.15
N ILE A 349 9.72 -0.06 8.65
CA ILE A 349 9.54 -1.06 9.70
C ILE A 349 9.13 -0.42 11.01
N ALA A 350 9.59 0.80 11.30
CA ALA A 350 9.35 1.47 12.58
C ALA A 350 7.87 1.49 12.97
N ILE A 351 6.98 1.72 12.00
CA ILE A 351 5.52 1.78 12.20
C ILE A 351 4.94 0.39 12.51
N THR A 352 5.56 -0.67 11.97
CA THR A 352 5.08 -2.05 12.12
C THR A 352 5.43 -2.66 13.47
N LEU A 353 6.53 -2.23 14.09
CA LEU A 353 7.02 -2.80 15.36
C LEU A 353 6.00 -2.68 16.50
N ARG A 354 5.26 -1.57 16.56
CA ARG A 354 4.28 -1.31 17.62
C ARG A 354 3.10 -2.30 17.60
N ASN A 355 2.78 -2.85 16.42
CA ASN A 355 1.61 -3.70 16.23
C ASN A 355 1.96 -5.20 16.24
N ASP A 356 3.24 -5.57 16.20
CA ASP A 356 3.71 -6.96 16.20
C ASP A 356 4.82 -7.18 17.25
N PRO A 357 4.45 -7.66 18.45
CA PRO A 357 5.41 -7.91 19.53
C PRO A 357 6.50 -8.94 19.20
N ARG A 358 6.21 -9.91 18.30
CA ARG A 358 7.21 -10.92 17.90
C ARG A 358 8.24 -10.30 16.97
N LEU A 359 7.80 -9.47 16.04
CA LEU A 359 8.69 -8.71 15.18
C LEU A 359 9.52 -7.71 16.01
N GLU A 360 8.90 -7.00 16.95
CA GLU A 360 9.59 -6.11 17.89
C GLU A 360 10.74 -6.81 18.61
N GLN A 361 10.48 -7.98 19.19
CA GLN A 361 11.52 -8.76 19.88
C GLN A 361 12.64 -9.20 18.92
N THR A 362 12.29 -9.61 17.71
CA THR A 362 13.24 -10.09 16.71
C THR A 362 14.15 -8.95 16.22
N VAL A 363 13.57 -7.81 15.87
CA VAL A 363 14.31 -6.63 15.42
C VAL A 363 15.18 -6.06 16.54
N HIS A 364 14.66 -5.99 17.76
CA HIS A 364 15.45 -5.58 18.92
C HIS A 364 16.68 -6.50 19.12
N SER A 365 16.50 -7.83 19.02
CA SER A 365 17.62 -8.78 19.14
C SER A 365 18.67 -8.56 18.04
N GLN A 366 18.24 -8.39 16.78
CA GLN A 366 19.16 -8.17 15.65
C GLN A 366 19.95 -6.87 15.80
N LEU A 367 19.29 -5.78 16.23
CA LEU A 367 19.98 -4.51 16.46
C LEU A 367 20.93 -4.59 17.65
N SER A 368 20.55 -5.28 18.74
CA SER A 368 21.46 -5.49 19.88
C SER A 368 22.69 -6.31 19.50
N GLU A 369 22.55 -7.35 18.68
CA GLU A 369 23.68 -8.12 18.16
C GLU A 369 24.56 -7.29 17.22
N ALA A 370 23.96 -6.51 16.32
CA ALA A 370 24.70 -5.60 15.45
C ALA A 370 25.46 -4.52 16.24
N LEU A 371 24.92 -4.07 17.37
CA LEU A 371 25.59 -3.14 18.27
C LEU A 371 26.86 -3.76 18.85
N GLN A 372 26.78 -5.00 19.32
CA GLN A 372 27.93 -5.74 19.83
C GLN A 372 29.00 -5.99 18.75
N ASN A 373 28.58 -6.09 17.49
CA ASN A 373 29.45 -6.26 16.33
C ASN A 373 30.02 -4.93 15.78
N GLY A 374 29.91 -3.83 16.53
CA GLY A 374 30.57 -2.56 16.21
C GLY A 374 29.77 -1.63 15.29
N LYS A 375 28.47 -1.87 15.07
CA LYS A 375 27.61 -0.99 14.24
C LYS A 375 26.94 0.12 15.06
N ALA A 376 27.64 0.66 16.06
CA ALA A 376 27.06 1.58 17.04
C ALA A 376 26.50 2.86 16.42
N HIS A 377 27.24 3.49 15.50
CA HIS A 377 26.79 4.69 14.78
C HIS A 377 25.48 4.46 14.01
N LEU A 378 25.45 3.39 13.21
CA LEU A 378 24.31 3.04 12.35
C LEU A 378 23.03 2.85 13.17
N ILE A 379 23.14 2.12 14.29
CA ILE A 379 22.01 1.83 15.18
C ILE A 379 21.56 3.09 15.90
N TYR A 380 22.50 3.91 16.39
CA TYR A 380 22.17 5.16 17.04
C TYR A 380 21.36 6.10 16.12
N GLU A 381 21.84 6.34 14.90
CA GLU A 381 21.14 7.21 13.94
C GLU A 381 19.76 6.63 13.55
N THR A 382 19.66 5.32 13.37
CA THR A 382 18.41 4.65 13.02
C THR A 382 17.38 4.78 14.13
N LEU A 383 17.76 4.47 15.38
CA LEU A 383 16.82 4.55 16.50
C LEU A 383 16.43 5.99 16.82
N LEU A 384 17.32 6.97 16.63
CA LEU A 384 16.95 8.38 16.72
C LEU A 384 15.86 8.76 15.73
N ARG A 385 15.94 8.30 14.48
CA ARG A 385 14.88 8.54 13.48
C ARG A 385 13.58 7.84 13.86
N TRP A 386 13.67 6.58 14.28
CA TRP A 386 12.50 5.76 14.59
C TRP A 386 11.74 6.27 15.82
N LEU A 387 12.44 6.70 16.86
CA LEU A 387 11.81 7.20 18.09
C LEU A 387 11.27 8.62 17.97
N LYS A 388 11.80 9.42 17.03
CA LYS A 388 11.20 10.72 16.68
C LYS A 388 9.86 10.58 15.98
N ASN A 389 9.57 9.43 15.36
CA ASN A 389 8.30 9.18 14.71
C ASN A 389 7.23 8.81 15.78
N PRO A 390 6.12 9.56 15.91
CA PRO A 390 5.06 9.23 16.88
C PRO A 390 4.41 7.85 16.67
N LEU A 391 4.53 7.30 15.46
CA LEU A 391 4.04 5.96 15.10
C LEU A 391 5.12 4.88 15.22
N GLY A 392 6.36 5.25 15.56
CA GLY A 392 7.50 4.35 15.69
C GLY A 392 7.47 3.48 16.95
N PRO A 393 8.54 2.70 17.18
CA PRO A 393 8.71 1.93 18.40
C PRO A 393 8.74 2.86 19.63
N SER A 394 8.30 2.37 20.78
CA SER A 394 8.28 3.16 22.01
C SER A 394 8.49 2.27 23.24
N GLY A 395 8.86 2.87 24.36
CA GLY A 395 9.06 2.16 25.62
C GLY A 395 10.52 1.93 25.97
N ARG A 396 10.74 1.39 27.17
CA ARG A 396 12.06 1.36 27.82
C ARG A 396 13.09 0.53 27.06
N ILE A 397 12.69 -0.57 26.43
CA ILE A 397 13.60 -1.44 25.68
C ILE A 397 14.31 -0.66 24.56
N TRP A 398 13.59 0.23 23.87
CA TRP A 398 14.12 1.01 22.77
C TRP A 398 14.96 2.19 23.25
N THR A 399 14.54 2.86 24.33
CA THR A 399 15.36 3.93 24.94
C THR A 399 16.68 3.39 25.47
N ASP A 400 16.64 2.22 26.11
CA ASP A 400 17.84 1.58 26.66
C ASP A 400 18.79 1.15 25.54
N LEU A 401 18.27 0.65 24.41
CA LEU A 401 19.08 0.30 23.24
C LEU A 401 19.73 1.54 22.58
N VAL A 402 19.02 2.66 22.48
CA VAL A 402 19.60 3.93 22.00
C VAL A 402 20.71 4.40 22.92
N HIS A 403 20.50 4.31 24.24
CA HIS A 403 21.48 4.70 25.25
C HIS A 403 22.75 3.85 25.15
N GLN A 404 22.62 2.55 24.97
CA GLN A 404 23.75 1.65 24.72
C GLN A 404 24.46 1.98 23.41
N ALA A 405 23.71 2.21 22.32
CA ALA A 405 24.26 2.59 21.03
C ALA A 405 25.02 3.93 21.08
N ALA A 406 24.48 4.92 21.80
CA ALA A 406 25.10 6.22 21.99
C ALA A 406 26.44 6.12 22.72
N LEU A 407 26.48 5.36 23.83
CA LEU A 407 27.71 5.16 24.61
C LEU A 407 28.78 4.40 23.80
N ALA A 408 28.38 3.34 23.10
CA ALA A 408 29.28 2.57 22.25
C ALA A 408 29.82 3.42 21.08
N TYR A 409 28.99 4.29 20.49
CA TYR A 409 29.41 5.18 19.43
C TYR A 409 30.42 6.23 19.94
N VAL A 410 30.23 6.74 21.17
CA VAL A 410 31.23 7.60 21.81
C VAL A 410 32.54 6.87 22.05
N ASP A 411 32.51 5.62 22.51
CA ASP A 411 33.73 4.81 22.69
C ASP A 411 34.48 4.57 21.37
N GLU A 412 33.75 4.39 20.26
CA GLU A 412 34.33 4.29 18.91
C GLU A 412 35.01 5.60 18.49
N MET A 413 34.35 6.75 18.70
CA MET A 413 34.92 8.07 18.41
C MET A 413 36.15 8.38 19.27
N LEU A 414 36.14 7.99 20.54
CA LEU A 414 37.27 8.11 21.46
C LEU A 414 38.47 7.28 21.00
N THR A 415 38.22 6.04 20.57
CA THR A 415 39.26 5.15 20.04
C THR A 415 39.92 5.72 18.79
N ARG A 416 39.12 6.33 17.90
CA ARG A 416 39.60 6.99 16.68
C ARG A 416 40.19 8.39 16.91
N ARG A 417 39.99 8.95 18.10
CA ARG A 417 40.33 10.35 18.47
C ARG A 417 39.67 11.38 17.53
N ASP A 418 38.45 11.13 17.09
CA ASP A 418 37.70 12.03 16.22
C ASP A 418 36.99 13.12 17.04
N MET A 419 37.72 14.18 17.38
CA MET A 419 37.20 15.31 18.16
C MET A 419 36.05 16.04 17.47
N ARG A 420 36.05 16.08 16.14
CA ARG A 420 34.98 16.74 15.37
C ARG A 420 33.67 15.98 15.53
N ALA A 421 33.71 14.65 15.44
CA ALA A 421 32.53 13.80 15.65
C ALA A 421 32.02 13.89 17.09
N ILE A 422 32.92 13.93 18.09
CA ILE A 422 32.56 14.11 19.51
C ILE A 422 31.81 15.44 19.72
N HIS A 423 32.32 16.56 19.17
CA HIS A 423 31.63 17.85 19.25
C HIS A 423 30.23 17.78 18.63
N ALA A 424 30.12 17.24 17.42
CA ALA A 424 28.84 17.11 16.71
C ALA A 424 27.85 16.18 17.44
N PHE A 425 28.34 15.19 18.20
CA PHE A 425 27.52 14.34 19.03
C PHE A 425 26.97 15.09 20.25
N ILE A 426 27.81 15.85 20.96
CA ILE A 426 27.40 16.62 22.14
C ILE A 426 26.35 17.68 21.76
N ASP A 427 26.56 18.39 20.66
CA ASP A 427 25.62 19.40 20.19
C ASP A 427 24.25 18.80 19.90
N ARG A 428 24.24 17.63 19.26
CA ARG A 428 22.99 16.89 19.05
C ARG A 428 22.36 16.47 20.36
N ALA A 429 23.14 15.95 21.31
CA ALA A 429 22.64 15.54 22.63
C ALA A 429 22.05 16.68 23.47
N ILE A 430 22.51 17.92 23.28
CA ILE A 430 21.92 19.11 23.92
C ILE A 430 20.50 19.36 23.38
N THR A 431 20.30 19.20 22.07
CA THR A 431 19.04 19.53 21.36
C THR A 431 18.05 18.36 21.23
N ILE A 432 18.38 17.17 21.77
CA ILE A 432 17.53 16.00 21.63
C ILE A 432 16.27 16.11 22.51
N ASP A 433 15.15 15.64 21.94
CA ASP A 433 13.84 15.54 22.59
C ASP A 433 13.91 14.85 23.98
N GLU A 434 13.22 15.42 24.96
CA GLU A 434 13.18 14.94 26.35
C GLU A 434 12.64 13.49 26.47
N SER A 435 11.81 13.05 25.52
CA SER A 435 11.25 11.69 25.48
C SER A 435 12.35 10.61 25.42
N LEU A 436 13.51 10.92 24.84
CA LEU A 436 14.65 10.01 24.76
C LEU A 436 15.42 9.89 26.08
N SER A 437 15.11 10.70 27.10
CA SER A 437 15.70 10.62 28.44
C SER A 437 17.23 10.54 28.46
N ILE A 438 17.89 11.29 27.56
CA ILE A 438 19.36 11.27 27.40
C ILE A 438 20.09 11.58 28.70
N GLY A 439 19.49 12.36 29.61
CA GLY A 439 20.06 12.65 30.92
C GLY A 439 20.48 11.43 31.73
N ARG A 440 19.92 10.23 31.47
CA ARG A 440 20.36 8.97 32.10
C ARG A 440 21.79 8.57 31.75
N ILE A 441 22.25 8.84 30.52
CA ILE A 441 23.60 8.50 30.06
C ILE A 441 24.61 9.64 30.19
N VAL A 442 24.15 10.88 30.36
CA VAL A 442 25.03 12.06 30.48
C VAL A 442 26.10 11.92 31.57
N PRO A 443 25.83 11.38 32.77
CA PRO A 443 26.88 11.17 33.76
C PRO A 443 28.05 10.32 33.24
N THR A 444 27.74 9.21 32.57
CA THR A 444 28.75 8.30 31.98
C THR A 444 29.47 8.96 30.81
N LEU A 445 28.76 9.75 29.99
CA LEU A 445 29.37 10.53 28.92
C LEU A 445 30.36 11.55 29.46
N VAL A 446 29.99 12.29 30.52
CA VAL A 446 30.87 13.26 31.18
C VAL A 446 32.11 12.57 31.73
N GLU A 447 31.96 11.46 32.44
CA GLU A 447 33.09 10.69 32.97
C GLU A 447 34.06 10.23 31.87
N LYS A 448 33.55 9.79 30.71
CA LYS A 448 34.36 9.36 29.56
C LYS A 448 35.08 10.51 28.85
N LEU A 449 34.45 11.69 28.78
CA LEU A 449 34.93 12.83 27.99
C LEU A 449 35.79 13.82 28.79
N VAL A 450 35.63 13.90 30.12
CA VAL A 450 36.43 14.77 30.99
C VAL A 450 37.95 14.60 30.80
N PRO A 451 38.52 13.40 30.64
CA PRO A 451 39.96 13.25 30.39
C PRO A 451 40.47 13.98 29.13
N LEU A 452 39.61 14.24 28.14
CA LEU A 452 40.00 14.87 26.88
C LEU A 452 39.94 16.40 26.88
N ILE A 453 39.39 17.02 27.92
CA ILE A 453 39.23 18.49 27.97
C ILE A 453 40.56 19.25 27.97
N GLN A 454 41.65 18.61 28.42
CA GLN A 454 42.99 19.19 28.37
C GLN A 454 43.54 19.27 26.94
N VAL A 455 43.00 18.45 26.03
CA VAL A 455 43.38 18.41 24.61
C VAL A 455 42.58 19.43 23.81
N ASP A 456 41.30 19.65 24.16
CA ASP A 456 40.42 20.60 23.48
C ASP A 456 39.56 21.41 24.47
N LYS A 457 39.82 22.72 24.54
CA LYS A 457 39.09 23.63 25.44
C LYS A 457 37.62 23.80 25.05
N THR A 458 37.31 23.64 23.76
CA THR A 458 35.95 23.75 23.23
C THR A 458 35.09 22.62 23.76
N LEU A 459 35.68 21.43 23.96
CA LEU A 459 35.01 20.28 24.55
C LEU A 459 34.55 20.58 25.98
N ALA A 460 35.38 21.26 26.79
CA ALA A 460 35.02 21.62 28.16
C ALA A 460 33.75 22.48 28.22
N GLN A 461 33.65 23.46 27.33
CA GLN A 461 32.49 24.35 27.24
C GLN A 461 31.23 23.61 26.81
N ARG A 462 31.30 22.81 25.74
CA ARG A 462 30.16 22.01 25.27
C ARG A 462 29.72 20.96 26.29
N LEU A 463 30.68 20.32 26.97
CA LEU A 463 30.40 19.33 28.00
C LEU A 463 29.74 19.97 29.23
N PHE A 464 30.15 21.19 29.58
CA PHE A 464 29.48 21.96 30.62
C PHE A 464 28.04 22.32 30.25
N VAL A 465 27.80 22.77 29.01
CA VAL A 465 26.44 23.04 28.53
C VAL A 465 25.59 21.76 28.59
N LEU A 466 26.06 20.64 28.04
CA LEU A 466 25.36 19.35 28.14
C LEU A 466 25.04 18.97 29.60
N ALA A 467 26.01 19.15 30.49
CA ALA A 467 25.84 18.89 31.92
C ALA A 467 24.81 19.84 32.56
N ALA A 468 24.76 21.10 32.15
CA ALA A 468 23.80 22.08 32.66
C ALA A 468 22.35 21.75 32.25
N TYR A 469 22.13 21.22 31.05
CA TYR A 469 20.79 20.79 30.64
C TYR A 469 20.34 19.52 31.38
N HIS A 470 21.22 18.53 31.51
CA HIS A 470 20.79 17.16 31.83
C HIS A 470 21.21 16.61 33.20
N LEU A 471 22.23 17.17 33.86
CA LEU A 471 22.64 16.68 35.19
C LEU A 471 21.85 17.31 36.32
N GLU A 472 21.65 16.53 37.38
CA GLU A 472 21.19 17.03 38.68
C GLU A 472 22.22 18.01 39.27
N THR A 473 21.73 19.00 40.03
CA THR A 473 22.53 20.09 40.62
C THR A 473 23.75 19.58 41.40
N GLU A 474 23.59 18.49 42.17
CA GLU A 474 24.67 17.90 42.95
C GLU A 474 25.80 17.31 42.07
N ARG A 475 25.45 16.64 40.97
CA ARG A 475 26.45 16.07 40.04
C ARG A 475 27.14 17.18 39.25
N LEU A 476 26.39 18.18 38.80
CA LEU A 476 26.94 19.36 38.14
C LEU A 476 27.91 20.10 39.07
N ARG A 477 27.57 20.23 40.35
CA ARG A 477 28.45 20.84 41.36
C ARG A 477 29.75 20.03 41.53
N ARG A 478 29.69 18.70 41.58
CA ARG A 478 30.89 17.84 41.64
C ARG A 478 31.78 18.00 40.40
N LEU A 479 31.20 18.19 39.22
CA LEU A 479 31.99 18.49 38.02
C LEU A 479 32.72 19.84 38.19
N LEU A 480 32.01 20.85 38.71
CA LEU A 480 32.53 22.19 38.98
C LEU A 480 33.43 22.30 40.22
N THR A 481 33.70 21.22 40.98
CA THR A 481 34.77 21.22 42.00
C THR A 481 36.11 20.75 41.43
N SER A 482 36.12 20.17 40.23
CA SER A 482 37.35 19.77 39.55
C SER A 482 38.12 21.00 39.07
N LYS A 483 39.29 21.25 39.67
CA LYS A 483 40.18 22.36 39.27
C LYS A 483 40.56 22.28 37.79
N ILE A 484 40.79 21.07 37.28
CA ILE A 484 41.15 20.82 35.88
C ILE A 484 40.00 21.23 34.97
N PHE A 485 38.76 20.92 35.33
CA PHE A 485 37.59 21.28 34.53
C PHE A 485 37.34 22.80 34.54
N ILE A 486 37.40 23.44 35.70
CA ILE A 486 37.21 24.90 35.83
C ILE A 486 38.26 25.69 35.04
N GLN A 487 39.51 25.21 34.98
CA GLN A 487 40.59 25.87 34.26
C GLN A 487 40.36 25.96 32.75
N GLU A 488 39.59 25.04 32.18
CA GLU A 488 39.28 25.02 30.74
C GLU A 488 37.96 25.72 30.39
N LEU A 489 37.20 26.17 31.39
CA LEU A 489 35.99 26.98 31.20
C LEU A 489 36.31 28.48 31.05
N PRO A 490 35.35 29.31 30.58
CA PRO A 490 35.54 30.75 30.50
C PRO A 490 35.94 31.34 31.86
N ARG A 491 36.84 32.32 31.85
CA ARG A 491 37.39 32.94 33.07
C ARG A 491 36.32 33.46 34.03
N SER A 492 35.20 33.95 33.49
CA SER A 492 34.05 34.39 34.28
C SER A 492 33.45 33.28 35.15
N VAL A 493 33.47 32.03 34.70
CA VAL A 493 33.03 30.86 35.47
C VAL A 493 34.00 30.55 36.61
N ALA A 494 35.31 30.60 36.36
CA ALA A 494 36.30 30.39 37.42
C ALA A 494 36.19 31.44 38.55
N VAL A 495 35.92 32.71 38.18
CA VAL A 495 35.66 33.79 39.14
C VAL A 495 34.39 33.50 39.94
N LEU A 496 33.28 33.15 39.27
CA LEU A 496 32.04 32.77 39.94
C LEU A 496 32.24 31.61 40.91
N MET A 497 32.93 30.55 40.48
CA MET A 497 33.16 29.36 41.29
C MET A 497 34.03 29.62 42.52
N ALA A 498 34.90 30.64 42.51
CA ALA A 498 35.67 31.04 43.68
C ALA A 498 34.76 31.62 44.79
N TYR A 499 33.74 32.40 44.41
CA TYR A 499 32.72 32.89 45.35
C TYR A 499 31.80 31.76 45.82
N ILE A 500 31.30 30.92 44.91
CA ILE A 500 30.40 29.80 45.26
C ILE A 500 31.11 28.82 46.19
N SER A 501 32.39 28.53 45.96
CA SER A 501 33.18 27.59 46.77
C SER A 501 33.62 28.17 48.11
N GLY A 502 33.48 29.48 48.33
CA GLY A 502 33.94 30.17 49.55
C GLY A 502 35.44 30.41 49.62
N THR A 503 36.18 30.29 48.50
CA THR A 503 37.62 30.63 48.45
C THR A 503 37.85 32.14 48.38
N GLN A 504 36.84 32.91 47.99
CA GLN A 504 36.88 34.36 47.93
C GLN A 504 35.85 34.98 48.88
N HIS A 505 36.31 35.77 49.86
CA HIS A 505 35.47 36.35 50.92
C HIS A 505 35.11 37.84 50.69
N THR A 506 35.61 38.45 49.62
CA THR A 506 35.24 39.82 49.23
C THR A 506 33.85 39.85 48.60
N PRO A 507 33.12 40.97 48.62
CA PRO A 507 31.86 41.07 47.87
C PRO A 507 32.09 40.83 46.37
N PRO A 508 31.21 40.06 45.70
CA PRO A 508 31.35 39.80 44.28
C PRO A 508 31.08 41.07 43.45
N PRO A 509 31.81 41.30 42.35
CA PRO A 509 31.50 42.38 41.43
C PRO A 509 30.08 42.29 40.87
N PRO A 510 29.42 43.42 40.56
CA PRO A 510 28.13 43.40 39.88
C PRO A 510 28.18 42.68 38.53
N GLY A 511 27.13 41.91 38.26
CA GLY A 511 26.88 41.08 37.09
C GLY A 511 27.69 39.78 37.06
N THR A 512 28.26 39.32 38.17
CA THR A 512 29.17 38.13 38.16
C THR A 512 28.46 36.87 37.65
N LEU A 513 27.24 36.58 38.10
CA LEU A 513 26.44 35.46 37.60
C LEU A 513 26.09 35.61 36.12
N TYR A 514 25.58 36.78 35.75
CA TYR A 514 25.16 37.07 34.38
C TYR A 514 26.33 36.98 33.39
N LYS A 515 27.49 37.53 33.72
CA LYS A 515 28.72 37.45 32.90
C LYS A 515 29.27 36.03 32.77
N ALA A 516 29.10 35.19 33.80
CA ALA A 516 29.47 33.79 33.73
C ALA A 516 28.56 33.00 32.78
N ALA A 517 27.24 33.25 32.83
CA ALA A 517 26.27 32.62 31.95
C ALA A 517 26.40 33.09 30.49
N ALA A 518 26.54 34.40 30.27
CA ALA A 518 26.68 35.00 28.93
C ALA A 518 27.90 34.50 28.15
N ALA A 519 28.91 33.95 28.83
CA ALA A 519 30.10 33.40 28.20
C ALA A 519 29.84 32.11 27.38
N PHE A 520 28.65 31.50 27.51
CA PHE A 520 28.24 30.31 26.76
C PHE A 520 27.36 30.62 25.53
N GLY A 521 27.25 31.90 25.15
CA GLY A 521 26.45 32.35 24.02
C GLY A 521 24.97 32.52 24.36
N ASP A 522 24.28 33.34 23.57
CA ASP A 522 22.90 33.78 23.85
C ASP A 522 21.90 32.61 23.90
N GLU A 523 22.15 31.54 23.15
CA GLU A 523 21.30 30.34 23.11
C GLU A 523 21.29 29.57 24.43
N HIS A 524 22.46 29.38 25.07
CA HIS A 524 22.60 28.56 26.27
C HIS A 524 22.65 29.39 27.56
N ALA A 525 22.91 30.70 27.47
CA ALA A 525 23.00 31.60 28.61
C ALA A 525 21.79 31.53 29.56
N PRO A 526 20.53 31.45 29.11
CA PRO A 526 19.37 31.33 30.01
C PRO A 526 19.44 30.08 30.91
N MET A 527 19.65 28.90 30.33
CA MET A 527 19.71 27.64 31.08
C MET A 527 20.92 27.59 32.03
N VAL A 528 22.08 28.07 31.58
CA VAL A 528 23.28 28.16 32.42
C VAL A 528 23.06 29.13 33.58
N LEU A 529 22.40 30.26 33.34
CA LEU A 529 22.06 31.23 34.39
C LEU A 529 21.16 30.62 35.45
N ILE A 530 20.10 29.89 35.05
CA ILE A 530 19.21 29.18 35.97
C ILE A 530 20.01 28.23 36.87
N ARG A 531 20.94 27.45 36.29
CA ARG A 531 21.78 26.51 37.06
C ARG A 531 22.72 27.23 38.03
N PHE A 532 23.38 28.31 37.61
CA PHE A 532 24.27 29.06 38.50
C PHE A 532 23.52 29.78 39.62
N VAL A 533 22.34 30.32 39.34
CA VAL A 533 21.46 30.92 40.35
C VAL A 533 21.03 29.87 41.37
N GLY A 534 20.60 28.68 40.93
CA GLY A 534 20.25 27.58 41.83
C GLY A 534 21.40 27.20 42.76
N MET A 535 22.64 27.14 42.25
CA MET A 535 23.82 26.86 43.10
C MET A 535 24.12 27.98 44.11
N ALA A 536 23.86 29.24 43.76
CA ALA A 536 24.05 30.38 44.65
C ALA A 536 22.98 30.42 45.74
N ASP A 537 21.72 30.13 45.38
CA ASP A 537 20.58 30.07 46.29
C ASP A 537 20.72 28.93 47.32
N ASP A 538 21.14 27.74 46.86
CA ASP A 538 21.43 26.58 47.73
C ASP A 538 22.46 26.89 48.83
N ARG A 539 23.37 27.85 48.58
CA ARG A 539 24.39 28.30 49.54
C ARG A 539 24.05 29.62 50.22
N THR A 540 22.83 30.13 50.05
CA THR A 540 22.36 31.41 50.60
C THR A 540 23.24 32.61 50.22
N LEU A 541 23.88 32.56 49.05
CA LEU A 541 24.77 33.61 48.55
C LEU A 541 23.97 34.73 47.86
N ILE A 542 23.06 35.36 48.61
CA ILE A 542 22.12 36.38 48.11
C ILE A 542 22.84 37.55 47.42
N HIS A 543 24.07 37.87 47.86
CA HIS A 543 24.89 38.93 47.26
C HIS A 543 25.29 38.70 45.80
N LEU A 544 25.18 37.46 45.29
CA LEU A 544 25.38 37.16 43.87
C LEU A 544 24.14 37.44 43.01
N LEU A 545 22.95 37.54 43.63
CA LEU A 545 21.65 37.75 42.96
C LEU A 545 21.38 39.26 42.77
N ASP A 546 22.18 39.90 41.93
CA ASP A 546 22.04 41.32 41.58
C ASP A 546 20.96 41.59 40.51
N ALA A 547 20.76 42.86 40.19
CA ALA A 547 19.76 43.30 39.21
C ALA A 547 19.96 42.68 37.81
N ASP A 548 21.21 42.42 37.40
CA ASP A 548 21.52 41.82 36.10
C ASP A 548 21.16 40.34 36.09
N ALA A 549 21.45 39.61 37.18
CA ALA A 549 21.05 38.21 37.34
C ALA A 549 19.52 38.05 37.37
N LEU A 550 18.81 38.90 38.12
CA LEU A 550 17.34 38.89 38.19
C LEU A 550 16.69 39.22 36.84
N ARG A 551 17.24 40.20 36.11
CA ARG A 551 16.77 40.53 34.75
C ARG A 551 17.02 39.39 33.76
N GLY A 552 18.17 38.72 33.87
CA GLY A 552 18.47 37.54 33.06
C GLY A 552 17.51 36.37 33.33
N LEU A 553 17.17 36.11 34.60
CA LEU A 553 16.18 35.09 34.97
C LEU A 553 14.77 35.44 34.47
N LEU A 554 14.38 36.72 34.55
CA LEU A 554 13.11 37.18 34.01
C LEU A 554 13.04 36.93 32.50
N ASN A 555 14.12 37.23 31.77
CA ASN A 555 14.19 36.94 30.33
C ASN A 555 14.13 35.44 30.04
N ALA A 556 14.81 34.61 30.83
CA ALA A 556 14.78 33.16 30.70
C ALA A 556 13.36 32.59 30.92
N ALA A 557 12.66 33.06 31.95
CA ALA A 557 11.28 32.67 32.24
C ALA A 557 10.27 33.12 31.15
N LEU A 558 10.57 34.22 30.45
CA LEU A 558 9.75 34.70 29.34
C LEU A 558 10.02 33.96 28.02
N SER A 559 11.20 33.32 27.87
CA SER A 559 11.58 32.53 26.69
C SER A 559 11.17 31.05 26.74
N GLU A 560 10.75 30.52 27.90
CA GLU A 560 10.22 29.15 28.07
C GLU A 560 8.71 29.03 27.75
N ARG A 561 8.09 30.05 27.12
CA ARG A 561 6.78 29.95 26.45
C ARG A 561 6.96 29.90 24.94
#